data_AF-A0A183N3K2-F1
#
_entry.id   AF-A0A183N3K2-F1
#
_cell.length_a   1.000
_cell.length_b   1.000
_cell.length_c   1.000
_cell.angle_alpha   90.00
_cell.angle_beta   90.00
_cell.angle_gamma   90.00
#
_symmetry.space_group_name_H-M   'P 1'
#
loop_
_entity.id
_entity.type
_entity.pdbx_description
1 polymer ?
#
loop_
_entity_poly.entity_id
_entity_poly.type
_entity_poly.pdbx_seq_one_letter_code
_entity_poly.pdbx_strand_id
1 'polypeptide(L)'
;MDLVKAEIARQREKLVSSGLVIRLLRERNQPIRLFGESDYDTFQRLKRVQLLEPESKGLRNDLIAALDKDEEFYTSGRGKSASESQSVDSSSTSTLDVKTKENVLTEDELEKIKIDLARYVTMKEGTATDDATTAVVTISKLAPDIVCTNDFDEGFHDQVIDHTLRYLKFLLSKWGHALNTRTKEEKLSYSGKMASATYTQTVEYIKPLLRTLQNNVSLFIH
;
A
#
# COMPACT_ATOMS: atom_id res chain seq x y z
N MET A 1 26.60 -31.57 12.28
CA MET A 1 25.72 -30.83 11.35
C MET A 1 24.22 -31.10 11.58
N ASP A 2 23.82 -32.14 12.31
CA ASP A 2 22.40 -32.52 12.43
C ASP A 2 21.65 -31.94 13.64
N LEU A 3 22.36 -31.48 14.69
CA LEU A 3 21.73 -30.91 15.88
C LEU A 3 21.11 -29.52 15.64
N VAL A 4 21.75 -28.68 14.82
CA VAL A 4 21.23 -27.36 14.46
C VAL A 4 20.00 -27.48 13.56
N LYS A 5 19.99 -28.45 12.63
CA LYS A 5 18.81 -28.75 11.80
C LYS A 5 17.64 -29.28 12.63
N ALA A 6 17.91 -30.16 13.60
CA ALA A 6 16.90 -30.66 14.52
C ALA A 6 16.33 -29.56 15.43
N GLU A 7 17.17 -28.67 15.95
CA GLU A 7 16.73 -27.54 16.78
C GLU A 7 15.93 -26.50 15.98
N ILE A 8 16.33 -26.21 14.73
CA ILE A 8 15.55 -25.36 13.82
C ILE A 8 14.20 -26.03 13.48
N ALA A 9 14.17 -27.35 13.28
CA ALA A 9 12.92 -28.09 13.04
C ALA A 9 12.00 -28.07 14.27
N ARG A 10 12.56 -28.19 15.49
CA ARG A 10 11.84 -28.13 16.76
C ARG A 10 11.29 -26.74 17.05
N GLN A 11 12.06 -25.70 16.74
CA GLN A 11 11.61 -24.30 16.84
C GLN A 11 10.57 -23.96 15.75
N ARG A 12 10.66 -24.58 14.57
CA ARG A 12 9.63 -24.52 13.52
C ARG A 12 8.33 -25.22 13.93
N GLU A 13 8.39 -26.38 14.56
CA GLU A 13 7.21 -27.06 15.14
C GLU A 13 6.54 -26.24 16.24
N LYS A 14 7.32 -25.54 17.08
CA LYS A 14 6.78 -24.74 18.19
C LYS A 14 6.06 -23.46 17.72
N LEU A 15 6.44 -22.90 16.56
CA LEU A 15 5.72 -21.78 15.91
C LEU A 15 4.50 -22.25 15.10
N VAL A 16 4.53 -23.49 14.61
CA VAL A 16 3.40 -24.20 13.99
C VAL A 16 2.62 -24.94 15.09
N SER A 17 2.23 -24.25 16.16
CA SER A 17 1.23 -24.82 17.06
C SER A 17 -0.05 -24.98 16.25
N SER A 18 -0.37 -26.21 15.83
CA SER A 18 -1.57 -26.51 15.02
C SER A 18 -2.83 -25.93 15.68
N GLY A 19 -2.84 -25.83 17.02
CA GLY A 19 -3.90 -25.16 17.78
C GLY A 19 -4.08 -23.67 17.46
N LEU A 20 -3.00 -22.90 17.31
CA LEU A 20 -3.09 -21.48 16.93
C LEU A 20 -3.52 -21.31 15.48
N VAL A 21 -2.99 -22.13 14.58
CA VAL A 21 -3.34 -22.11 13.15
C VAL A 21 -4.82 -22.44 12.97
N ILE A 22 -5.33 -23.46 13.67
CA ILE A 22 -6.74 -23.82 13.67
C ILE A 22 -7.61 -22.68 14.20
N ARG A 23 -7.21 -22.04 15.31
CA ARG A 23 -7.96 -20.90 15.88
C ARG A 23 -8.06 -19.76 14.86
N LEU A 24 -6.93 -19.34 14.29
CA LEU A 24 -6.87 -18.23 13.33
C LEU A 24 -7.62 -18.54 12.02
N LEU A 25 -7.59 -19.79 11.54
CA LEU A 25 -8.38 -20.23 10.39
C LEU A 25 -9.89 -20.24 10.70
N ARG A 26 -10.29 -20.75 11.87
CA ARG A 26 -11.70 -20.72 12.32
C ARG A 26 -12.22 -19.31 12.51
N GLU A 27 -11.42 -18.40 13.07
CA GLU A 27 -11.77 -16.99 13.19
C GLU A 27 -12.05 -16.35 11.82
N ARG A 28 -11.37 -16.81 10.77
CA ARG A 28 -11.57 -16.34 9.40
C ARG A 28 -12.55 -17.21 8.59
N ASN A 29 -13.30 -18.10 9.24
CA ASN A 29 -14.23 -19.06 8.61
C ASN A 29 -13.59 -19.88 7.48
N GLN A 30 -12.29 -20.12 7.56
CA GLN A 30 -11.55 -20.91 6.59
C GLN A 30 -11.56 -22.40 7.00
N PRO A 31 -11.53 -23.33 6.04
CA PRO A 31 -11.36 -24.75 6.33
C PRO A 31 -10.10 -24.96 7.17
N ILE A 32 -10.25 -25.68 8.29
CA ILE A 32 -9.15 -25.94 9.23
C ILE A 32 -8.02 -26.76 8.60
N ARG A 33 -8.34 -27.59 7.60
CA ARG A 33 -7.40 -28.38 6.81
C ARG A 33 -8.09 -28.83 5.53
N LEU A 34 -7.40 -28.73 4.39
CA LEU A 34 -7.89 -29.30 3.12
C LEU A 34 -7.35 -30.73 2.92
N PHE A 35 -8.00 -31.49 2.03
CA PHE A 35 -7.57 -32.85 1.72
C PHE A 35 -6.19 -32.85 1.05
N GLY A 36 -5.25 -33.62 1.59
CA GLY A 36 -3.87 -33.68 1.10
C GLY A 36 -2.94 -32.57 1.62
N GLU A 37 -3.42 -31.61 2.44
CA GLU A 37 -2.56 -30.60 3.06
C GLU A 37 -1.76 -31.18 4.24
N SER A 38 -0.47 -30.83 4.34
CA SER A 38 0.32 -30.97 5.57
C SER A 38 0.08 -29.79 6.53
N ASP A 39 0.45 -29.93 7.81
CA ASP A 39 0.32 -28.85 8.81
C ASP A 39 1.05 -27.57 8.38
N TYR A 40 2.17 -27.72 7.66
CA TYR A 40 2.92 -26.62 7.08
C TYR A 40 2.16 -25.93 5.94
N ASP A 41 1.49 -26.69 5.07
CA ASP A 41 0.69 -26.14 3.96
C ASP A 41 -0.52 -25.36 4.48
N THR A 42 -1.18 -25.88 5.52
CA THR A 42 -2.26 -25.19 6.23
C THR A 42 -1.77 -23.88 6.86
N PHE A 43 -0.58 -23.86 7.45
CA PHE A 43 0.05 -22.64 7.98
C PHE A 43 0.38 -21.61 6.88
N GLN A 44 0.94 -22.06 5.75
CA GLN A 44 1.24 -21.18 4.62
C GLN A 44 -0.04 -20.61 4.00
N ARG A 45 -1.11 -21.41 3.93
CA ARG A 45 -2.43 -20.93 3.52
C ARG A 45 -2.96 -19.87 4.48
N LEU A 46 -2.90 -20.11 5.79
CA LEU A 46 -3.27 -19.10 6.78
C LEU A 46 -2.49 -17.79 6.56
N LYS A 47 -1.19 -17.87 6.33
CA LYS A 47 -0.34 -16.69 6.07
C LYS A 47 -0.78 -15.93 4.81
N ARG A 48 -1.13 -16.64 3.73
CA ARG A 48 -1.72 -16.03 2.52
C ARG A 48 -3.04 -15.34 2.83
N VAL A 49 -3.93 -16.01 3.56
CA VAL A 49 -5.23 -15.43 3.95
C VAL A 49 -5.03 -14.17 4.82
N GLN A 50 -4.09 -14.18 5.76
CA GLN A 50 -3.79 -13.01 6.61
C GLN A 50 -3.20 -11.83 5.82
N LEU A 51 -2.46 -12.11 4.75
CA LEU A 51 -1.93 -11.07 3.86
C LEU A 51 -3.03 -10.43 3.01
N LEU A 52 -3.95 -11.25 2.49
CA LEU A 52 -5.08 -10.77 1.67
C LEU A 52 -6.16 -10.09 2.52
N GLU A 53 -6.38 -10.57 3.75
CA GLU A 53 -7.35 -10.04 4.71
C GLU A 53 -6.64 -9.62 6.00
N PRO A 54 -5.94 -8.47 5.98
CA PRO A 54 -5.32 -7.93 7.18
C PRO A 54 -6.40 -7.70 8.24
N GLU A 55 -6.01 -8.05 9.47
CA GLU A 55 -6.93 -8.24 10.59
C GLU A 55 -7.60 -6.92 10.97
N SER A 56 -8.85 -6.81 10.57
CA SER A 56 -9.68 -5.62 10.72
C SER A 56 -10.65 -5.76 11.90
N LYS A 57 -10.62 -6.87 12.63
CA LYS A 57 -11.56 -7.15 13.74
C LYS A 57 -11.33 -6.27 14.97
N GLY A 58 -10.11 -5.84 15.24
CA GLY A 58 -9.84 -4.84 16.29
C GLY A 58 -10.24 -3.43 15.84
N LEU A 59 -9.75 -3.02 14.67
CA LEU A 59 -10.02 -1.67 14.15
C LEU A 59 -11.48 -1.44 13.75
N ARG A 60 -12.23 -2.45 13.27
CA ARG A 60 -13.65 -2.27 12.92
C ARG A 60 -14.49 -1.94 14.13
N ASN A 61 -14.24 -2.58 15.28
CA ASN A 61 -14.98 -2.25 16.50
C ASN A 61 -14.58 -0.87 17.03
N ASP A 62 -13.30 -0.53 16.98
CA ASP A 62 -12.82 0.80 17.41
C ASP A 62 -13.31 1.92 16.47
N LEU A 63 -13.41 1.65 15.17
CA LEU A 63 -13.94 2.58 14.17
C LEU A 63 -15.46 2.68 14.24
N ILE A 64 -16.18 1.58 14.44
CA ILE A 64 -17.64 1.61 14.68
C ILE A 64 -17.92 2.38 15.98
N ALA A 65 -17.17 2.14 17.05
CA ALA A 65 -17.30 2.87 18.30
C ALA A 65 -16.96 4.37 18.17
N ALA A 66 -15.95 4.72 17.36
CA ALA A 66 -15.64 6.11 17.05
C ALA A 66 -16.73 6.78 16.20
N LEU A 67 -17.30 6.06 15.22
CA LEU A 67 -18.37 6.56 14.35
C LEU A 67 -19.70 6.72 15.09
N ASP A 68 -20.08 5.79 15.96
CA ASP A 68 -21.28 5.91 16.82
C ASP A 68 -21.17 7.13 17.75
N LYS A 69 -19.96 7.37 18.28
CA LYS A 69 -19.69 8.52 19.14
C LYS A 69 -19.76 9.86 18.40
N ASP A 70 -19.31 9.89 17.15
CA ASP A 70 -19.42 11.07 16.29
C ASP A 70 -20.88 11.29 15.82
N GLU A 71 -21.66 10.23 15.59
CA GLU A 71 -23.11 10.35 15.26
C GLU A 71 -23.95 10.85 16.44
N GLU A 72 -23.63 10.44 17.68
CA GLU A 72 -24.24 11.02 18.90
C GLU A 72 -24.01 12.54 19.01
N PHE A 73 -22.84 13.02 18.58
CA PHE A 73 -22.51 14.45 18.61
C PHE A 73 -23.40 15.29 17.68
N TYR A 74 -23.78 14.75 16.51
CA TYR A 74 -24.66 15.43 15.56
C TYR A 74 -26.14 15.30 15.90
N THR A 75 -26.57 14.15 16.44
CA THR A 75 -27.97 13.89 16.83
C THR A 75 -28.35 14.58 18.14
N SER A 76 -27.39 14.83 19.04
CA SER A 76 -27.61 15.51 20.33
C SER A 76 -27.81 17.03 20.25
N GLY A 77 -27.85 17.66 19.06
CA GLY A 77 -28.38 19.01 18.91
C GLY A 77 -27.66 20.11 19.71
N ARG A 78 -26.32 20.07 19.84
CA ARG A 78 -25.54 21.14 20.48
C ARG A 78 -24.71 21.94 19.49
N GLY A 79 -25.34 22.36 18.39
CA GLY A 79 -24.86 23.46 17.56
C GLY A 79 -25.02 24.78 18.30
N LYS A 80 -24.13 25.07 19.26
CA LYS A 80 -24.00 26.42 19.81
C LYS A 80 -23.42 27.33 18.72
N SER A 81 -24.29 28.13 18.13
CA SER A 81 -23.92 29.40 17.52
C SER A 81 -23.19 30.27 18.54
N ALA A 82 -21.94 30.62 18.26
CA ALA A 82 -21.27 31.80 18.79
C ALA A 82 -20.05 32.11 17.92
N SER A 83 -20.21 33.11 17.06
CA SER A 83 -19.17 33.82 16.34
C SER A 83 -18.25 34.60 17.29
N GLU A 84 -16.94 34.53 17.11
CA GLU A 84 -16.05 35.71 17.11
C GLU A 84 -14.67 35.38 16.47
N SER A 85 -14.54 35.79 15.20
CA SER A 85 -13.44 36.47 14.50
C SER A 85 -11.95 36.05 14.57
N GLN A 86 -11.41 35.93 13.35
CA GLN A 86 -10.08 36.36 12.83
C GLN A 86 -8.90 35.36 12.80
N SER A 87 -8.73 34.67 11.66
CA SER A 87 -7.70 35.03 10.66
C SER A 87 -7.88 34.19 9.38
N VAL A 88 -7.66 34.85 8.25
CA VAL A 88 -7.80 34.36 6.89
C VAL A 88 -6.53 33.62 6.49
N ASP A 89 -6.61 32.31 6.20
CA ASP A 89 -5.78 31.72 5.15
C ASP A 89 -6.39 30.43 4.56
N SER A 90 -6.67 30.53 3.27
CA SER A 90 -6.72 29.54 2.19
C SER A 90 -6.81 28.04 2.50
N SER A 91 -7.79 27.42 1.83
CA SER A 91 -8.15 25.99 1.79
C SER A 91 -9.00 25.50 2.96
N SER A 92 -10.31 25.54 2.74
CA SER A 92 -11.31 24.75 3.46
C SER A 92 -11.02 23.27 3.28
N THR A 93 -9.99 22.77 3.96
CA THR A 93 -9.72 21.34 4.08
C THR A 93 -10.91 20.79 4.86
N SER A 94 -11.85 20.17 4.16
CA SER A 94 -13.05 19.64 4.81
C SER A 94 -12.57 18.61 5.83
N THR A 95 -13.18 18.54 7.02
CA THR A 95 -12.79 17.56 8.05
C THR A 95 -12.86 16.10 7.56
N LEU A 96 -13.50 15.88 6.41
CA LEU A 96 -13.68 14.59 5.73
C LEU A 96 -12.57 14.28 4.72
N ASP A 97 -11.66 15.22 4.45
CA ASP A 97 -10.62 15.10 3.44
C ASP A 97 -9.39 14.37 4.01
N VAL A 98 -8.84 13.45 3.23
CA VAL A 98 -7.59 12.79 3.59
C VAL A 98 -6.41 13.75 3.37
N LYS A 99 -5.39 13.63 4.22
CA LYS A 99 -4.17 14.43 4.07
C LYS A 99 -3.38 13.98 2.84
N THR A 100 -3.31 14.83 1.84
CA THR A 100 -2.49 14.62 0.64
C THR A 100 -1.24 15.49 0.69
N LYS A 101 -0.18 15.01 0.03
CA LYS A 101 0.96 15.86 -0.34
C LYS A 101 0.87 16.09 -1.83
N GLU A 102 0.87 17.35 -2.24
CA GLU A 102 0.89 17.70 -3.66
C GLU A 102 2.18 17.18 -4.28
N ASN A 103 2.05 16.17 -5.15
CA ASN A 103 3.12 15.67 -6.00
C ASN A 103 2.60 15.72 -7.42
N VAL A 104 3.09 16.68 -8.18
CA VAL A 104 2.77 16.86 -9.60
C VAL A 104 3.91 16.25 -10.40
N LEU A 105 3.56 15.36 -11.32
CA LEU A 105 4.44 14.91 -12.40
C LEU A 105 3.77 15.36 -13.70
N THR A 106 4.54 15.92 -14.63
CA THR A 106 4.00 16.20 -15.97
C THR A 106 3.74 14.88 -16.70
N GLU A 107 2.86 14.89 -17.71
CA GLU A 107 2.58 13.66 -18.47
C GLU A 107 3.86 13.14 -19.15
N ASP A 108 4.69 14.03 -19.68
CA ASP A 108 5.96 13.69 -20.32
C ASP A 108 6.95 13.04 -19.33
N GLU A 109 7.06 13.57 -18.10
CA GLU A 109 7.89 12.98 -17.04
C GLU A 109 7.36 11.61 -16.61
N LEU A 110 6.04 11.48 -16.54
CA LEU A 110 5.36 10.24 -16.17
C LEU A 110 5.57 9.15 -17.23
N GLU A 111 5.49 9.50 -18.51
CA GLU A 111 5.78 8.60 -19.63
C GLU A 111 7.24 8.15 -19.61
N LYS A 112 8.19 9.08 -19.42
CA LYS A 112 9.61 8.74 -19.27
C LYS A 112 9.86 7.78 -18.11
N ILE A 113 9.29 8.05 -16.94
CA ILE A 113 9.42 7.19 -15.76
C ILE A 113 8.87 5.79 -16.04
N LYS A 114 7.68 5.68 -16.66
CA LYS A 114 7.08 4.38 -17.02
C LYS A 114 8.01 3.58 -17.94
N ILE A 115 8.58 4.22 -18.96
CA ILE A 115 9.48 3.56 -19.93
C ILE A 115 10.76 3.09 -19.23
N ASP A 116 11.41 3.93 -18.42
CA ASP A 116 12.66 3.58 -17.75
C ASP A 116 12.48 2.44 -16.73
N LEU A 117 11.37 2.46 -15.98
CA LEU A 117 11.01 1.35 -15.08
C LEU A 117 10.71 0.06 -15.86
N ALA A 118 9.99 0.17 -16.99
CA ALA A 118 9.65 -0.98 -17.82
C ALA A 118 10.91 -1.64 -18.44
N ARG A 119 11.87 -0.82 -18.85
CA ARG A 119 13.19 -1.25 -19.33
C ARG A 119 13.94 -2.01 -18.25
N TYR A 120 13.98 -1.48 -17.02
CA TYR A 120 14.65 -2.12 -15.89
C TYR A 120 14.08 -3.51 -15.56
N VAL A 121 12.74 -3.62 -15.51
CA VAL A 121 12.06 -4.90 -15.25
C VAL A 121 12.32 -5.91 -16.36
N THR A 122 12.25 -5.50 -17.63
CA THR A 122 12.54 -6.39 -18.77
C THR A 122 13.97 -6.95 -18.71
N MET A 123 14.92 -6.22 -18.13
CA MET A 123 16.28 -6.74 -17.94
C MET A 123 16.44 -7.69 -16.76
N LYS A 124 15.84 -7.38 -15.61
CA LYS A 124 15.97 -8.20 -14.38
C LYS A 124 15.10 -9.44 -14.41
N GLU A 125 13.94 -9.35 -15.04
CA GLU A 125 12.87 -10.36 -15.02
C GLU A 125 12.36 -10.70 -16.43
N GLY A 126 13.13 -10.40 -17.50
CA GLY A 126 12.67 -10.59 -18.89
C GLY A 126 12.32 -12.02 -19.32
N THR A 127 12.63 -13.02 -18.50
CA THR A 127 12.25 -14.42 -18.69
C THR A 127 11.01 -14.82 -17.89
N ALA A 128 10.48 -13.93 -17.04
CA ALA A 128 9.23 -14.15 -16.32
C ALA A 128 8.06 -14.10 -17.30
N THR A 129 7.21 -15.12 -17.28
CA THR A 129 6.08 -15.30 -18.21
C THR A 129 4.75 -14.88 -17.59
N ASP A 130 4.76 -14.04 -16.56
CA ASP A 130 3.53 -13.54 -15.95
C ASP A 130 2.94 -12.36 -16.77
N ASP A 131 1.63 -12.17 -16.64
CA ASP A 131 0.89 -11.14 -17.38
C ASP A 131 1.40 -9.73 -17.10
N ALA A 132 1.94 -9.47 -15.91
CA ALA A 132 2.48 -8.15 -15.55
C ALA A 132 3.80 -7.88 -16.28
N THR A 133 4.72 -8.85 -16.32
CA THR A 133 5.95 -8.76 -17.12
C THR A 133 5.66 -8.59 -18.62
N THR A 134 4.63 -9.26 -19.15
CA THR A 134 4.22 -9.13 -20.56
C THR A 134 3.75 -7.72 -20.91
N ALA A 135 2.96 -7.10 -20.04
CA ALA A 135 2.54 -5.70 -20.21
C ALA A 135 3.74 -4.74 -20.20
N VAL A 136 4.67 -4.96 -19.27
CA VAL A 136 5.90 -4.17 -19.14
C VAL A 136 6.80 -4.27 -20.39
N VAL A 137 6.98 -5.48 -20.92
CA VAL A 137 7.74 -5.71 -22.16
C VAL A 137 7.09 -4.99 -23.35
N THR A 138 5.76 -4.95 -23.40
CA THR A 138 5.03 -4.23 -24.46
C THR A 138 5.26 -2.73 -24.35
N ILE A 139 5.19 -2.16 -23.14
CA ILE A 139 5.50 -0.74 -22.87
C ILE A 139 6.93 -0.40 -23.31
N SER A 140 7.90 -1.24 -22.95
CA SER A 140 9.31 -1.02 -23.33
C SER A 140 9.53 -1.03 -24.85
N LYS A 141 8.72 -1.78 -25.62
CA LYS A 141 8.85 -1.90 -27.08
C LYS A 141 8.18 -0.77 -27.86
N LEU A 142 7.30 0.00 -27.24
CA LEU A 142 6.55 1.10 -27.88
C LEU A 142 7.38 2.38 -28.08
N ALA A 143 8.60 2.45 -27.53
CA ALA A 143 9.49 3.62 -27.63
C ALA A 143 10.82 3.30 -28.37
N PRO A 144 10.80 3.06 -29.69
CA PRO A 144 12.00 2.70 -30.46
C PRO A 144 12.98 3.87 -30.69
N ASP A 145 12.54 5.13 -30.54
CA ASP A 145 13.34 6.33 -30.91
C ASP A 145 14.19 6.91 -29.77
N ILE A 146 14.09 6.37 -28.55
CA ILE A 146 15.01 6.74 -27.47
C ILE A 146 16.25 5.88 -27.62
N VAL A 147 17.25 6.45 -28.31
CA VAL A 147 18.59 5.88 -28.54
C VAL A 147 19.10 5.22 -27.25
N CYS A 148 19.09 3.90 -27.26
CA CYS A 148 19.58 3.09 -26.18
C CYS A 148 21.11 3.11 -26.22
N THR A 149 21.73 3.92 -25.37
CA THR A 149 23.10 3.62 -24.97
C THR A 149 23.02 2.29 -24.21
N ASN A 150 23.69 1.28 -24.74
CA ASN A 150 23.83 -0.04 -24.10
C ASN A 150 24.68 0.01 -22.82
N ASP A 151 25.09 1.20 -22.41
CA ASP A 151 25.85 1.46 -21.20
C ASP A 151 24.87 1.84 -20.09
N PHE A 152 24.41 0.84 -19.37
CA PHE A 152 23.77 1.07 -18.07
C PHE A 152 24.88 1.34 -17.06
N ASP A 153 25.26 2.60 -16.93
CA ASP A 153 26.16 3.07 -15.88
C ASP A 153 25.54 2.82 -14.49
N GLU A 154 26.36 2.79 -13.44
CA GLU A 154 25.96 2.63 -12.03
C GLU A 154 24.81 3.61 -11.67
N GLY A 155 24.81 4.79 -12.29
CA GLY A 155 23.78 5.82 -12.14
C GLY A 155 22.39 5.48 -12.70
N PHE A 156 22.23 4.47 -13.57
CA PHE A 156 20.88 4.08 -14.04
C PHE A 156 20.08 3.38 -12.93
N HIS A 157 20.75 2.61 -12.07
CA HIS A 157 20.08 2.00 -10.92
C HIS A 157 19.51 3.08 -9.99
N ASP A 158 20.30 4.13 -9.76
CA ASP A 158 19.92 5.26 -8.91
C ASP A 158 18.74 6.03 -9.52
N GLN A 159 18.77 6.22 -10.84
CA GLN A 159 17.66 6.81 -11.59
C GLN A 159 16.38 5.98 -11.44
N VAL A 160 16.47 4.65 -11.51
CA VAL A 160 15.32 3.75 -11.31
C VAL A 160 14.78 3.82 -9.88
N ILE A 161 15.64 3.93 -8.87
CA ILE A 161 15.23 4.12 -7.47
C ILE A 161 14.47 5.44 -7.31
N ASP A 162 15.00 6.53 -7.86
CA ASP A 162 14.32 7.84 -7.85
C ASP A 162 12.99 7.81 -8.61
N HIS A 163 12.97 7.19 -9.80
CA HIS A 163 11.77 7.00 -10.60
C HIS A 163 10.69 6.23 -9.84
N THR A 164 11.06 5.15 -9.15
CA THR A 164 10.15 4.37 -8.30
C THR A 164 9.58 5.23 -7.18
N LEU A 165 10.43 6.00 -6.50
CA LEU A 165 10.02 6.90 -5.43
C LEU A 165 9.04 7.98 -5.91
N ARG A 166 9.35 8.65 -7.02
CA ARG A 166 8.51 9.71 -7.61
C ARG A 166 7.17 9.15 -8.05
N TYR A 167 7.18 8.00 -8.73
CA TYR A 167 5.96 7.35 -9.19
C TYR A 167 5.04 6.92 -8.04
N LEU A 168 5.59 6.30 -6.99
CA LEU A 168 4.80 5.91 -5.80
C LEU A 168 4.18 7.12 -5.09
N LYS A 169 4.93 8.22 -4.95
CA LYS A 169 4.40 9.47 -4.38
C LYS A 169 3.29 10.06 -5.25
N PHE A 170 3.45 10.03 -6.56
CA PHE A 170 2.43 10.49 -7.51
C PHE A 170 1.16 9.64 -7.41
N LEU A 171 1.26 8.30 -7.35
CA LEU A 171 0.09 7.43 -7.20
C LEU A 171 -0.68 7.73 -5.90
N LEU A 172 0.02 7.90 -4.78
CA LEU A 172 -0.60 8.24 -3.49
C LEU A 172 -1.23 9.64 -3.50
N SER A 173 -0.61 10.59 -4.20
CA SER A 173 -1.16 11.93 -4.41
C SER A 173 -2.46 11.84 -5.22
N LYS A 174 -2.41 11.21 -6.41
CA LYS A 174 -3.57 11.03 -7.30
C LYS A 174 -4.73 10.32 -6.62
N TRP A 175 -4.46 9.25 -5.87
CA TRP A 175 -5.50 8.54 -5.12
C TRP A 175 -6.12 9.40 -4.04
N GLY A 176 -5.32 10.07 -3.21
CA GLY A 176 -5.86 10.95 -2.16
C GLY A 176 -6.68 12.11 -2.71
N HIS A 177 -6.25 12.72 -3.82
CA HIS A 177 -7.04 13.75 -4.51
C HIS A 177 -8.37 13.19 -5.02
N ALA A 178 -8.38 12.01 -5.62
CA ALA A 178 -9.61 11.36 -6.08
C ALA A 178 -10.59 11.08 -4.92
N LEU A 179 -10.09 10.77 -3.72
CA LEU A 179 -10.93 10.65 -2.51
C LEU A 179 -11.51 12.01 -2.10
N ASN A 180 -10.70 13.06 -2.18
CA ASN A 180 -11.10 14.41 -1.79
C ASN A 180 -12.04 15.08 -2.81
N THR A 181 -12.08 14.64 -4.07
CA THR A 181 -13.04 15.13 -5.08
C THR A 181 -14.44 14.54 -4.94
N ARG A 182 -14.62 13.50 -4.11
CA ARG A 182 -15.92 12.87 -3.88
C ARG A 182 -16.93 13.84 -3.27
N THR A 183 -18.21 13.59 -3.50
CA THR A 183 -19.27 14.41 -2.91
C THR A 183 -19.29 14.24 -1.38
N LYS A 184 -19.89 15.21 -0.68
CA LYS A 184 -19.99 15.17 0.79
C LYS A 184 -20.77 13.95 1.26
N GLU A 185 -21.83 13.58 0.55
CA GLU A 185 -22.66 12.42 0.84
C GLU A 185 -21.86 11.12 0.70
N GLU A 186 -21.05 11.01 -0.35
CA GLU A 186 -20.20 9.84 -0.56
C GLU A 186 -19.13 9.73 0.52
N LYS A 187 -18.48 10.84 0.89
CA LYS A 187 -17.48 10.87 1.98
C LYS A 187 -18.06 10.46 3.33
N LEU A 188 -19.32 10.83 3.60
CA LEU A 188 -20.02 10.49 4.84
C LEU A 188 -20.54 9.05 4.86
N SER A 189 -20.75 8.43 3.70
CA SER A 189 -21.18 7.05 3.59
C SER A 189 -20.19 6.09 4.26
N TYR A 190 -20.68 4.95 4.73
CA TYR A 190 -19.83 3.89 5.28
C TYR A 190 -18.70 3.50 4.31
N SER A 191 -19.00 3.36 3.02
CA SER A 191 -18.04 3.04 1.97
C SER A 191 -16.97 4.14 1.80
N GLY A 192 -17.38 5.41 1.82
CA GLY A 192 -16.46 6.55 1.71
C GLY A 192 -15.52 6.66 2.89
N LYS A 193 -16.04 6.55 4.12
CA LYS A 193 -15.25 6.51 5.36
C LYS A 193 -14.25 5.35 5.33
N MET A 194 -14.69 4.16 4.91
CA MET A 194 -13.83 2.98 4.81
C MET A 194 -12.71 3.17 3.78
N ALA A 195 -13.01 3.79 2.64
CA ALA A 195 -12.01 4.11 1.61
C ALA A 195 -10.96 5.11 2.11
N SER A 196 -11.37 6.16 2.84
CA SER A 196 -10.46 7.13 3.46
C SER A 196 -9.57 6.51 4.54
N ALA A 197 -10.13 5.60 5.34
CA ALA A 197 -9.37 4.83 6.33
C ALA A 197 -8.34 3.91 5.65
N THR A 198 -8.75 3.21 4.59
CA THR A 198 -7.87 2.33 3.80
C THR A 198 -6.71 3.11 3.20
N TYR A 199 -6.96 4.30 2.65
CA TYR A 199 -5.91 5.19 2.16
C TYR A 199 -4.92 5.58 3.26
N THR A 200 -5.43 6.07 4.39
CA THR A 200 -4.60 6.50 5.53
C THR A 200 -3.70 5.36 6.02
N GLN A 201 -4.26 4.17 6.18
CA GLN A 201 -3.53 2.97 6.56
C GLN A 201 -2.47 2.58 5.52
N THR A 202 -2.82 2.61 4.23
CA THR A 202 -1.88 2.29 3.15
C THR A 202 -0.69 3.27 3.13
N VAL A 203 -0.95 4.57 3.32
CA VAL A 203 0.09 5.58 3.44
C VAL A 203 1.01 5.27 4.62
N GLU A 204 0.48 4.85 5.77
CA GLU A 204 1.28 4.45 6.92
C GLU A 204 2.17 3.23 6.65
N TYR A 205 1.64 2.22 5.98
CA TYR A 205 2.40 1.01 5.63
C TYR A 205 3.48 1.27 4.58
N ILE A 206 3.27 2.21 3.67
CA ILE A 206 4.23 2.54 2.61
C ILE A 206 5.33 3.51 3.10
N LYS A 207 5.10 4.28 4.17
CA LYS A 207 6.11 5.20 4.77
C LYS A 207 7.52 4.57 4.93
N PRO A 208 7.71 3.38 5.53
CA PRO A 208 9.05 2.80 5.69
C PRO A 208 9.74 2.56 4.33
N LEU A 209 9.03 2.05 3.33
CA LEU A 209 9.57 1.86 1.98
C LEU A 209 9.99 3.19 1.35
N LEU A 210 9.14 4.22 1.43
CA LEU A 210 9.46 5.55 0.90
C LEU A 210 10.70 6.15 1.57
N ARG A 211 10.87 5.96 2.88
CA ARG A 211 12.06 6.42 3.60
C ARG A 211 13.31 5.70 3.12
N THR A 212 13.24 4.39 2.92
CA THR A 212 14.36 3.61 2.38
C THR A 212 14.74 4.11 0.99
N LEU A 213 13.76 4.27 0.10
CA LEU A 213 14.00 4.80 -1.25
C LEU A 213 14.59 6.22 -1.20
N GLN A 214 14.07 7.10 -0.34
CA GLN A 214 14.60 8.46 -0.15
C GLN A 214 16.05 8.47 0.31
N ASN A 215 16.39 7.65 1.30
CA ASN A 215 17.75 7.60 1.82
C ASN A 215 18.74 7.11 0.77
N ASN A 216 18.35 6.12 -0.04
CA ASN A 216 19.19 5.67 -1.15
C ASN A 216 19.40 6.81 -2.15
N VAL A 217 18.34 7.47 -2.61
CA VAL A 217 18.46 8.64 -3.51
C VAL A 217 19.37 9.73 -2.92
N SER A 218 19.25 10.05 -1.63
CA SER A 218 20.07 11.08 -0.97
C SER A 218 21.54 10.68 -0.80
N LEU A 219 21.84 9.39 -0.67
CA LEU A 219 23.22 8.91 -0.58
C LEU A 219 23.98 9.03 -1.92
N PHE A 220 23.27 9.10 -3.05
CA PHE A 220 23.89 9.22 -4.38
C PHE A 220 24.18 10.68 -4.80
N ILE A 221 23.64 11.67 -4.08
CA ILE A 221 23.79 13.10 -4.40
C ILE A 221 25.05 13.71 -3.75
N HIS A 222 25.76 12.96 -2.91
CA HIS A 222 26.98 13.38 -2.20
C HIS A 222 28.17 12.46 -2.50
#